data_AF-D6GRN8-F1
#
_entry.id   AF-D6GRN8-F1
#
_cell.length_a   1.000
_cell.length_b   1.000
_cell.length_c   1.000
_cell.angle_alpha   90.00
_cell.angle_beta   90.00
_cell.angle_gamma   90.00
#
_symmetry.space_group_name_H-M   'P 1'
#
loop_
_entity.id
_entity.type
_entity.pdbx_description
1 polymer ?
#
loop_
_entity_poly.entity_id
_entity_poly.type
_entity_poly.pdbx_seq_one_letter_code
_entity_poly.pdbx_strand_id
1 'polypeptide(L)' 'MNTKEMIKLLIDVEVDTEDLRLLKEHPKEHVATKREAWKLEQLFLLLENAKEMEERL' A
#
# COMPACT_ATOMS: atom_id res chain seq x y z
N MET A 1 -6.27 -7.43 -13.08
CA MET A 1 -6.39 -6.39 -12.05
C MET A 1 -5.02 -5.78 -11.89
N ASN A 2 -4.87 -4.48 -12.09
CA ASN A 2 -3.60 -3.77 -11.86
C ASN A 2 -3.42 -3.43 -10.38
N THR A 3 -2.27 -2.86 -10.03
CA THR A 3 -1.93 -2.53 -8.64
C THR A 3 -2.91 -1.50 -8.06
N LYS A 4 -3.29 -0.49 -8.86
CA LYS A 4 -4.29 0.52 -8.43
C LYS A 4 -5.63 -0.10 -8.07
N GLU A 5 -6.15 -0.97 -8.93
CA GLU A 5 -7.41 -1.67 -8.73
C GLU A 5 -7.35 -2.58 -7.49
N MET A 6 -6.21 -3.25 -7.27
CA MET A 6 -5.98 -4.08 -6.07
C MET A 6 -5.97 -3.24 -4.79
N ILE A 7 -5.22 -2.14 -4.77
CA ILE A 7 -5.14 -1.26 -3.60
C ILE A 7 -6.50 -0.67 -3.28
N LYS A 8 -7.23 -0.20 -4.29
CA LYS A 8 -8.60 0.30 -4.13
C LYS A 8 -9.52 -0.76 -3.54
N LEU A 9 -9.45 -2.00 -4.02
CA LEU A 9 -10.27 -3.10 -3.50
C LEU A 9 -9.94 -3.46 -2.05
N LEU A 10 -8.65 -3.46 -1.67
CA LEU A 10 -8.19 -3.92 -0.37
C LEU A 10 -8.42 -2.89 0.75
N ILE A 11 -8.21 -1.61 0.47
CA ILE A 11 -8.19 -0.58 1.52
C ILE A 11 -9.06 0.65 1.20
N ASP A 12 -9.76 0.66 0.07
CA ASP A 12 -10.57 1.79 -0.40
C ASP A 12 -9.73 3.08 -0.46
N VAL A 13 -8.63 2.99 -1.22
CA VAL A 13 -7.70 4.09 -1.52
C VAL A 13 -7.41 4.10 -3.02
N GLU A 14 -7.59 5.26 -3.65
CA GLU A 14 -7.11 5.50 -5.02
C GLU A 14 -5.67 6.02 -4.98
N VAL A 15 -4.81 5.43 -5.80
CA VAL A 15 -3.41 5.86 -5.96
C VAL A 15 -3.12 6.27 -7.40
N ASP A 16 -2.24 7.25 -7.59
CA ASP A 16 -1.98 7.87 -8.89
C ASP A 16 -0.87 7.19 -9.71
N THR A 17 -0.10 6.28 -9.11
CA THR A 17 1.00 5.52 -9.75
C THR A 17 0.84 4.01 -9.58
N GLU A 18 1.44 3.22 -10.49
CA GLU A 18 1.53 1.76 -10.38
C GLU A 18 2.87 1.32 -9.75
N ASP A 19 3.83 2.23 -9.53
CA ASP A 19 5.14 1.90 -8.94
C ASP A 19 5.00 1.69 -7.42
N LEU A 20 4.98 0.42 -7.02
CA LEU A 20 4.90 0.02 -5.61
C LEU A 20 6.02 0.60 -4.73
N ARG A 21 7.20 0.91 -5.27
CA ARG A 21 8.29 1.51 -4.50
C ARG A 21 7.94 2.94 -4.11
N LEU A 22 7.41 3.73 -5.05
CA LEU A 22 6.96 5.09 -4.80
C LEU A 22 5.79 5.11 -3.80
N LEU A 23 4.85 4.18 -3.95
CA LEU A 23 3.73 4.04 -3.01
C LEU A 23 4.18 3.68 -1.58
N LYS A 24 5.28 2.93 -1.44
CA LYS A 24 5.84 2.55 -0.16
C LYS A 24 6.67 3.67 0.47
N GLU A 25 7.54 4.32 -0.30
CA GLU A 25 8.49 5.33 0.18
C GLU A 25 7.83 6.70 0.38
N HIS A 26 6.87 7.05 -0.49
CA HIS A 26 6.23 8.36 -0.55
C HIS A 26 4.69 8.29 -0.61
N PRO A 27 4.00 7.54 0.27
CA PRO A 27 2.56 7.30 0.18
C PRO A 27 1.71 8.59 0.17
N LYS A 28 2.18 9.65 0.84
CA LYS A 28 1.50 10.95 0.94
C LYS A 28 1.47 11.73 -0.36
N GLU A 29 2.38 11.43 -1.29
CA GLU A 29 2.44 12.10 -2.60
C GLU A 29 1.45 11.49 -3.59
N HIS A 30 0.95 10.29 -3.29
CA HIS A 30 0.19 9.46 -4.22
C HIS A 30 -1.26 9.21 -3.81
N VAL A 31 -1.78 9.93 -2.81
CA VAL A 31 -3.14 9.80 -2.27
C VAL A 31 -3.72 11.17 -1.92
N ALA A 32 -5.05 11.27 -1.83
CA ALA A 32 -5.73 12.55 -1.64
C ALA A 32 -5.71 13.04 -0.19
N THR A 33 -5.64 12.14 0.79
CA THR A 33 -5.75 12.51 2.21
C THR A 33 -4.69 11.87 3.09
N LYS A 34 -4.41 12.52 4.24
CA LYS A 34 -3.56 11.94 5.29
C LYS A 34 -4.06 10.59 5.79
N ARG A 35 -5.38 10.37 5.80
CA ARG A 35 -6.01 9.11 6.22
C ARG A 35 -5.73 7.98 5.23
N GLU A 36 -5.79 8.28 3.94
CA GLU A 36 -5.46 7.33 2.88
C GLU A 36 -3.97 6.99 2.88
N ALA A 37 -3.10 7.97 3.09
CA ALA A 37 -1.66 7.73 3.26
C ALA A 37 -1.40 6.77 4.41
N TRP A 38 -2.05 7.00 5.56
CA TRP A 38 -1.94 6.10 6.71
C TRP A 38 -2.44 4.69 6.38
N LYS A 39 -3.58 4.53 5.70
CA LYS A 39 -4.07 3.20 5.29
C LYS A 39 -3.07 2.47 4.38
N LEU A 40 -2.45 3.20 3.45
CA LEU A 40 -1.46 2.66 2.54
C LEU A 40 -0.18 2.25 3.28
N GLU A 41 0.29 3.05 4.25
CA GLU A 41 1.38 2.68 5.16
C GLU A 41 1.06 1.40 5.94
N GLN A 42 -0.18 1.25 6.45
CA GLN A 42 -0.60 0.02 7.15
C GLN A 42 -0.63 -1.21 6.23
N LEU A 43 -1.03 -1.06 4.96
CA LEU A 43 -1.02 -2.15 4.00
C LEU A 43 0.40 -2.67 3.77
N PHE A 44 1.37 -1.78 3.55
CA PHE A 44 2.76 -2.20 3.37
C PHE A 44 3.35 -2.86 4.61
N LEU A 45 3.07 -2.32 5.80
CA LEU A 45 3.50 -2.95 7.06
C LEU A 45 2.93 -4.37 7.22
N LEU A 46 1.66 -4.59 6.86
CA LEU A 46 1.06 -5.92 6.89
C LEU A 46 1.76 -6.89 5.94
N LEU A 47 2.11 -6.46 4.73
CA LEU A 47 2.81 -7.28 3.75
C LEU A 47 4.23 -7.64 4.21
N GLU A 48 4.93 -6.71 4.85
CA GLU A 48 6.25 -6.97 5.45
C GLU A 48 6.16 -8.00 6.57
N ASN A 49 5.21 -7.82 7.50
CA ASN A 49 4.99 -8.77 8.58
C ASN A 49 4.57 -10.16 8.07
N ALA A 50 3.76 -10.23 7.01
CA ALA A 50 3.36 -11.49 6.40
C ALA A 50 4.56 -12.22 5.78
N LYS A 51 5.46 -11.47 5.12
CA LYS A 51 6.72 -12.01 4.59
C LYS A 51 7.62 -12.53 5.70
N GLU A 52 7.80 -11.76 6.78
CA GLU A 52 8.60 -12.22 7.94
C GLU A 52 8.03 -13.49 8.57
N MET A 53 6.70 -13.64 8.60
CA MET A 53 6.05 -14.84 9.12
C MET A 53 6.30 -16.05 8.21
N GLU A 54 6.25 -15.88 6.89
CA GLU A 54 6.54 -16.94 5.92
C GLU A 54 8.01 -17.41 6.02
N GLU A 55 8.96 -16.49 6.18
CA GLU A 55 10.39 -16.82 6.32
C GLU A 55 10.72 -17.57 7.63
N ARG A 56 9.83 -17.55 8.61
CA ARG A 56 9.99 -18.23 9.90
C ARG A 56 9.34 -19.63 9.95
N LEU A 57 8.60 -20.03 8.90
CA LEU A 57 7.96 -21.34 8.75
C LEU A 57 8.87 -22.32 8.01
#